data_AF-T1HPE2-F1
#
_entry.id   AF-T1HPE2-F1
#
_cell.length_a   1.000
_cell.length_b   1.000
_cell.length_c   1.000
_cell.angle_alpha   90.00
_cell.angle_beta   90.00
_cell.angle_gamma   90.00
#
_symmetry.space_group_name_H-M   'P 1'
#
loop_
_entity.id
_entity.type
_entity.pdbx_description
1 polymer ?
#
loop_
_entity_poly.entity_id
_entity_poly.type
_entity_poly.pdbx_seq_one_letter_code
_entity_poly.pdbx_strand_id
1 'polypeptide(L)' 'TQHSIDKLLEWENSHLYHKLGLHWRLAKQRCDSSSMMEYVLLIEFIPKIPIYRPD' A
#
# COMPACT_ATOMS: atom_id res chain seq x y z
N THR A 1 -12.30 4.49 -12.94
CA THR A 1 -10.93 3.97 -13.16
C THR A 1 -10.11 3.99 -11.89
N GLN A 2 -9.83 5.14 -11.25
CA GLN A 2 -9.07 5.20 -9.98
C GLN A 2 -9.73 4.38 -8.85
N HIS A 3 -11.02 4.59 -8.60
CA HIS A 3 -11.79 3.88 -7.57
C HIS A 3 -11.76 2.35 -7.75
N SER A 4 -11.68 1.85 -8.98
CA SER A 4 -11.62 0.41 -9.26
C SER A 4 -10.27 -0.17 -8.82
N ILE A 5 -9.19 0.60 -8.99
CA ILE A 5 -7.84 0.23 -8.55
C ILE A 5 -7.76 0.30 -7.03
N ASP A 6 -8.28 1.36 -6.40
CA ASP A 6 -8.30 1.48 -4.94
C ASP A 6 -9.04 0.29 -4.30
N LYS A 7 -10.19 -0.09 -4.87
CA LYS A 7 -10.96 -1.26 -4.40
C LYS A 7 -10.20 -2.57 -4.58
N LEU A 8 -9.46 -2.73 -5.68
CA LEU A 8 -8.62 -3.90 -5.91
C LEU A 8 -7.45 -3.97 -4.92
N LEU A 9 -6.79 -2.83 -4.70
CA LEU A 9 -5.69 -2.73 -3.73
C LEU A 9 -6.17 -3.06 -2.32
N GLU A 10 -7.35 -2.58 -1.92
CA GLU A 10 -7.91 -2.90 -0.61
C GLU A 10 -8.20 -4.41 -0.45
N TRP A 11 -8.71 -5.05 -1.50
CA TRP A 11 -8.92 -6.50 -1.51
C TRP A 11 -7.60 -7.28 -1.40
N GLU A 12 -6.62 -6.95 -2.24
CA GLU A 12 -5.28 -7.56 -2.25
C GLU A 12 -4.54 -7.36 -0.91
N ASN A 13 -4.64 -6.16 -0.35
CA ASN A 13 -4.06 -5.82 0.94
C ASN A 13 -4.60 -6.71 2.05
N SER A 14 -5.93 -6.82 2.12
CA SER A 14 -6.60 -7.66 3.13
C SER A 14 -6.32 -9.15 2.89
N HIS A 15 -6.21 -9.57 1.64
CA HIS A 15 -6.02 -10.96 1.27
C HIS A 15 -4.60 -11.48 1.56
N LEU A 16 -3.57 -10.70 1.23
CA LEU A 16 -2.17 -11.12 1.27
C LEU A 16 -1.26 -10.12 1.97
N TYR A 17 -1.21 -8.86 1.52
CA TYR A 17 -0.13 -7.97 1.92
C TYR A 17 -0.14 -7.63 3.42
N HIS A 18 -1.31 -7.49 4.04
CA HIS A 18 -1.42 -7.30 5.48
C HIS A 18 -0.83 -8.46 6.28
N LYS A 19 -1.00 -9.70 5.80
CA LYS A 19 -0.40 -10.90 6.42
C LYS A 19 1.13 -10.87 6.33
N LEU A 20 1.68 -10.20 5.31
CA LEU A 20 3.11 -9.99 5.14
C LEU A 20 3.64 -8.76 5.89
N GLY A 21 2.75 -7.94 6.48
CA GLY A 21 3.10 -6.66 7.10
C GLY A 21 3.32 -5.54 6.08
N LEU A 22 2.64 -5.58 4.94
CA LEU A 22 2.74 -4.64 3.84
C LEU A 22 1.36 -4.04 3.51
N HIS A 23 1.35 -2.80 3.03
CA HIS A 23 0.16 -2.11 2.55
C HIS A 23 0.47 -1.35 1.26
N TRP A 24 -0.21 -1.70 0.18
CA TRP A 24 -0.10 -1.05 -1.10
C TRP A 24 -1.16 0.04 -1.25
N ARG A 25 -0.77 1.26 -1.62
CA ARG A 25 -1.70 2.38 -1.87
C ARG A 25 -1.39 3.07 -3.18
N LEU A 26 -2.42 3.45 -3.92
CA LEU A 26 -2.30 4.33 -5.08
C LEU A 26 -2.13 5.77 -4.61
N ALA A 27 -1.05 6.43 -5.02
CA ALA A 27 -0.78 7.83 -4.72
C ALA A 27 -0.52 8.63 -6.00
N LYS A 28 -0.68 9.95 -5.90
CA LYS A 28 -0.27 10.88 -6.96
C LYS A 28 1.01 11.58 -6.52
N GLN A 29 2.02 11.55 -7.37
CA GLN A 29 3.28 12.24 -7.15
C GLN A 29 3.59 13.15 -8.33
N ARG A 30 4.17 14.33 -8.07
CA ARG A 30 4.71 15.17 -9.15
C ARG A 30 6.03 14.59 -9.61
N CYS A 31 6.22 14.53 -10.92
CA CYS A 31 7.50 14.18 -11.50
C CYS A 31 8.45 15.39 -11.40
N ASP A 32 9.66 15.23 -10.86
CA ASP A 32 10.60 16.36 -10.76
C ASP A 32 11.12 16.83 -12.14
N SER A 33 11.01 15.98 -13.16
CA SER A 33 11.44 16.26 -14.54
C SER A 33 10.33 16.87 -15.43
N SER A 34 9.08 16.84 -14.99
CA SER A 34 7.91 17.29 -15.75
C SER A 34 6.80 17.70 -14.79
N SER A 35 6.15 18.86 -14.98
CA SER A 35 5.03 19.32 -14.14
C SER A 35 3.79 18.40 -14.14
N MET A 36 3.88 17.20 -14.72
CA MET A 36 2.84 16.18 -14.72
C MET A 36 2.70 15.49 -13.35
N MET A 37 1.46 15.13 -13.04
CA MET A 37 1.10 14.28 -11.90
C MET A 37 1.02 12.84 -12.37
N GLU A 38 1.79 11.95 -11.75
CA GLU A 38 1.82 10.52 -12.05
C GLU A 38 1.17 9.72 -10.93
N TYR A 39 0.56 8.60 -11.29
CA TYR A 39 0.08 7.63 -10.32
C TYR A 39 1.21 6.66 -9.98
N VAL A 40 1.53 6.54 -8.69
CA VAL A 40 2.55 5.63 -8.17
C VAL A 40 1.94 4.69 -7.14
N LEU A 41 2.49 3.48 -7.05
CA LEU A 41 2.14 2.54 -5.99
C LEU A 41 3.13 2.72 -4.84
N LEU A 42 2.61 3.13 -3.68
CA LEU A 42 3.38 3.22 -2.45
C LEU A 42 3.24 1.93 -1.66
N ILE A 43 4.34 1.46 -1.09
CA ILE A 43 4.38 0.31 -0.19
C ILE A 43 4.69 0.82 1.21
N GLU A 44 3.70 0.73 2.09
CA GLU A 44 3.82 1.06 3.50
C GLU A 44 4.01 -0.23 4.32
N PHE A 45 4.80 -0.17 5.39
CA PHE A 45 5.01 -1.31 6.28
C PHE A 45 4.03 -1.24 7.45
N ILE A 46 3.28 -2.31 7.66
CA ILE A 46 2.40 -2.46 8.81
C ILE A 46 3.20 -3.11 9.94
N PRO A 47 3.18 -2.55 11.17
CA PRO A 47 3.85 -3.17 12.30
C PRO A 47 3.30 -4.59 12.50
N LYS A 48 4.18 -5.59 12.36
CA LYS A 48 3.84 -6.96 12.75
C LYS A 48 3.63 -6.94 14.26
N ILE A 49 2.46 -7.37 14.72
CA ILE A 49 2.20 -7.54 16.15
C ILE A 49 3.30 -8.47 16.68
N PRO A 50 4.15 -8.03 17.61
CA PRO A 50 5.18 -8.89 18.15
C PRO A 50 4.49 -10.05 18.86
N ILE A 51 4.61 -11.26 18.28
CA ILE A 51 4.18 -12.50 18.91
C ILE A 51 5.25 -12.87 19.95
N TYR A 52 5.35 -12.08 21.01
CA TYR A 52 6.26 -12.35 22.11
C TYR A 52 5.51 -12.24 23.43
N ARG A 53 5.04 -13.40 23.90
CA ARG A 53 4.91 -13.72 25.32
C ARG A 53 5.56 -15.08 25.55
N PRO A 54 6.86 -15.14 25.85
CA PRO A 54 7.34 -16.16 26.76
C PRO A 54 6.84 -15.77 28.16
N ASP A 55 6.10 -16.67 28.79
CA ASP A 55 6.01 -16.71 30.25
C ASP A 55 7.41 -16.91 30.86
#